data_AF-A0A9Q9YHF9-F1
#
_entry.id   AF-A0A9Q9YHF9-F1
#
_cell.length_a   1.000
_cell.length_b   1.000
_cell.length_c   1.000
_cell.angle_alpha   90.00
_cell.angle_beta   90.00
_cell.angle_gamma   90.00
#
_symmetry.space_group_name_H-M   'P 1'
#
loop_
_entity.id
_entity.type
_entity.pdbx_description
1 polymer ?
#
loop_
_entity_poly.entity_id
_entity_poly.type
_entity_poly.pdbx_seq_one_letter_code
_entity_poly.pdbx_strand_id
1 'polypeptide(L)'
;MAAKTIKDECDTDLAVAVPILEALLAALDTLTTQDITLVKSMKNPPAGVKLVMGAICILKGIKPDRIPDPSGSGKKVEDFWGLAKKLLGDMKFLQSLHEYIKDNIPVNYMSVMHNKYTTNPD
;
A
#
# COMPACT_ATOMS: atom_id res chain seq x y z
N MET A 1 -8.29 8.41 38.85
CA MET A 1 -8.32 6.99 38.39
C MET A 1 -8.53 6.88 36.88
N ALA A 2 -9.39 7.70 36.25
CA ALA A 2 -9.56 7.73 34.79
C ALA A 2 -8.26 7.99 33.98
N ALA A 3 -7.39 8.90 34.44
CA ALA A 3 -6.13 9.21 33.74
C ALA A 3 -5.12 8.05 33.72
N LYS A 4 -5.17 7.15 34.71
CA LYS A 4 -4.30 5.97 34.75
C LYS A 4 -4.80 4.90 33.78
N THR A 5 -6.12 4.66 33.76
CA THR A 5 -6.75 3.72 32.84
C THR A 5 -6.54 4.12 31.37
N ILE A 6 -6.75 5.40 31.01
CA ILE A 6 -6.51 5.86 29.62
C ILE A 6 -5.04 5.72 29.22
N LYS A 7 -4.10 5.96 30.16
CA LYS A 7 -2.68 5.76 29.91
C LYS A 7 -2.35 4.28 29.67
N ASP A 8 -2.84 3.41 30.55
CA ASP A 8 -2.58 1.97 30.47
C ASP A 8 -3.19 1.36 29.19
N GLU A 9 -4.36 1.84 28.74
CA GLU A 9 -4.97 1.46 27.45
C GLU A 9 -4.12 1.90 26.25
N CYS A 10 -3.65 3.16 26.21
CA CYS A 10 -2.75 3.63 25.15
C CYS A 10 -1.41 2.87 25.12
N ASP A 11 -0.81 2.60 26.29
CA ASP A 11 0.45 1.85 26.38
C ASP A 11 0.27 0.40 25.89
N THR A 12 -0.91 -0.19 26.09
CA THR A 12 -1.26 -1.54 25.62
C THR A 12 -1.42 -1.58 24.10
N ASP A 13 -2.17 -0.65 23.51
CA ASP A 13 -2.36 -0.58 22.05
C ASP A 13 -1.04 -0.28 21.33
N LEU A 14 -0.22 0.59 21.92
CA LEU A 14 1.11 0.89 21.40
C LEU A 14 2.02 -0.35 21.42
N ALA A 15 1.99 -1.13 22.50
CA ALA A 15 2.79 -2.35 22.62
C ALA A 15 2.43 -3.41 21.54
N VAL A 16 1.20 -3.41 21.03
CA VAL A 16 0.79 -4.28 19.91
C VAL A 16 1.24 -3.70 18.55
N ALA A 17 1.19 -2.38 18.37
CA ALA A 17 1.51 -1.73 17.10
C ALA A 17 3.02 -1.70 16.79
N VAL A 18 3.87 -1.53 17.80
CA VAL A 18 5.34 -1.49 17.64
C VAL A 18 5.93 -2.74 16.96
N PRO A 19 5.65 -3.99 17.40
CA PRO A 19 6.23 -5.16 16.76
C PRO A 19 5.73 -5.37 15.33
N ILE A 20 4.48 -4.97 15.03
CA ILE A 20 3.94 -5.00 13.66
C ILE A 20 4.71 -4.02 12.78
N LEU A 21 4.99 -2.81 13.29
CA LEU A 21 5.77 -1.80 12.58
C LEU A 21 7.19 -2.27 12.28
N GLU A 22 7.87 -2.88 13.26
CA GLU A 22 9.22 -3.43 13.08
C GLU A 22 9.23 -4.58 12.06
N ALA A 23 8.26 -5.50 12.14
CA ALA A 23 8.11 -6.58 11.17
C ALA A 23 7.88 -6.06 9.75
N LEU A 24 7.11 -4.98 9.59
CA LEU A 24 6.89 -4.33 8.30
C LEU A 24 8.18 -3.70 7.75
N LEU A 25 8.98 -3.04 8.59
CA LEU A 25 10.26 -2.48 8.18
C LEU A 25 11.24 -3.57 7.76
N ALA A 26 11.34 -4.64 8.56
CA ALA A 26 12.17 -5.80 8.22
C ALA A 26 11.73 -6.48 6.91
N ALA A 27 10.41 -6.57 6.65
CA ALA A 27 9.91 -7.11 5.39
C ALA A 27 10.31 -6.23 4.19
N LEU A 28 10.29 -4.91 4.33
CA LEU A 28 10.77 -3.99 3.28
C LEU A 28 12.27 -4.16 3.00
N ASP A 29 13.08 -4.43 4.04
CA ASP A 29 14.51 -4.69 3.90
C ASP A 29 14.81 -5.99 3.11
N THR A 30 13.86 -6.91 2.99
CA THR A 30 14.03 -8.13 2.17
C THR A 30 13.85 -7.90 0.67
N LEU A 31 13.26 -6.76 0.27
CA LEU A 31 12.98 -6.48 -1.13
C LEU A 31 14.22 -5.97 -1.85
N THR A 32 14.60 -6.62 -2.94
CA THR A 32 15.73 -6.19 -3.76
C THR A 32 15.28 -5.35 -4.95
N THR A 33 16.20 -4.56 -5.52
CA THR A 33 15.96 -3.85 -6.77
C THR A 33 15.65 -4.79 -7.95
N GLN A 34 16.15 -6.02 -7.90
CA GLN A 34 15.86 -7.06 -8.89
C GLN A 34 14.40 -7.53 -8.80
N ASP A 35 13.88 -7.73 -7.59
CA ASP A 35 12.46 -8.10 -7.37
C ASP A 35 11.52 -7.01 -7.91
N ILE A 36 11.84 -5.74 -7.63
CA ILE A 36 11.08 -4.60 -8.16
C ILE A 36 11.11 -4.56 -9.69
N THR A 37 12.27 -4.83 -10.29
CA THR A 37 12.42 -4.88 -11.75
C THR A 37 11.59 -6.03 -12.36
N LEU A 38 11.57 -7.20 -11.71
CA LEU A 38 10.75 -8.34 -12.12
C LEU A 38 9.27 -7.96 -12.11
N VAL A 39 8.76 -7.40 -11.01
CA VAL A 39 7.36 -6.97 -10.89
C VAL A 39 7.02 -5.92 -11.96
N LYS A 40 7.89 -4.94 -12.19
CA LYS A 40 7.70 -3.91 -13.22
C LYS A 40 7.60 -4.49 -14.64
N SER A 41 8.32 -5.56 -14.93
CA SER A 41 8.34 -6.20 -16.25
C SER A 41 7.05 -6.96 -16.59
N MET A 42 6.20 -7.23 -15.59
CA MET A 42 4.97 -8.00 -15.78
C MET A 42 3.98 -7.23 -16.66
N LYS A 43 3.68 -7.78 -17.84
CA LYS A 43 2.64 -7.23 -18.71
C LYS A 43 1.25 -7.38 -18.10
N ASN A 44 1.01 -8.51 -17.42
CA ASN A 44 -0.25 -8.81 -16.75
C ASN A 44 0.03 -9.44 -15.37
N PRO A 45 0.28 -8.62 -14.34
CA PRO A 45 0.66 -9.13 -13.02
C PRO A 45 -0.49 -9.89 -12.34
N PRO A 46 -0.17 -10.78 -11.38
CA PRO A 46 -1.17 -11.46 -10.55
C PRO A 46 -2.09 -10.48 -9.81
N ALA A 47 -3.28 -10.94 -9.43
CA ALA A 47 -4.27 -10.11 -8.76
C ALA A 47 -3.74 -9.49 -7.45
N GLY A 48 -3.05 -10.26 -6.61
CA GLY A 48 -2.42 -9.76 -5.38
C GLY A 48 -1.42 -8.63 -5.64
N VAL A 49 -0.58 -8.75 -6.68
CA VAL A 49 0.38 -7.70 -7.07
C VAL A 49 -0.34 -6.44 -7.51
N LYS A 50 -1.42 -6.55 -8.30
CA LYS A 50 -2.25 -5.39 -8.69
C LYS A 50 -2.90 -4.72 -7.50
N LEU A 51 -3.38 -5.51 -6.53
CA LEU A 51 -4.00 -5.01 -5.31
C LEU A 51 -2.98 -4.25 -4.45
N VAL A 52 -1.86 -4.88 -4.12
CA VAL A 52 -0.80 -4.25 -3.30
C VAL A 52 -0.29 -2.97 -3.96
N MET A 53 -0.02 -2.99 -5.27
CA MET A 53 0.43 -1.79 -5.97
C MET A 53 -0.65 -0.70 -6.03
N GLY A 54 -1.93 -1.07 -6.17
CA GLY A 54 -3.04 -0.12 -6.08
C GLY A 54 -3.12 0.55 -4.71
N ALA A 55 -2.93 -0.21 -3.64
CA ALA A 55 -2.84 0.34 -2.29
C ALA A 55 -1.68 1.33 -2.17
N ILE A 56 -0.47 0.96 -2.60
CA ILE A 56 0.69 1.87 -2.56
C ILE A 56 0.41 3.17 -3.35
N CYS A 57 -0.23 3.08 -4.52
CA CYS A 57 -0.65 4.26 -5.27
C CYS A 57 -1.58 5.17 -4.49
N ILE A 58 -2.60 4.61 -3.81
CA ILE A 58 -3.55 5.39 -3.00
C ILE A 58 -2.83 6.07 -1.82
N LEU A 59 -1.97 5.35 -1.10
CA LEU A 59 -1.20 5.92 0.02
C LEU A 59 -0.29 7.06 -0.44
N LYS A 60 0.25 6.98 -1.66
CA LYS A 60 1.03 8.05 -2.29
C LYS A 60 0.17 9.12 -2.98
N GLY A 61 -1.15 9.07 -2.87
CA GLY A 61 -2.08 10.05 -3.44
C GLY A 61 -2.16 10.04 -4.96
N ILE A 62 -1.74 8.94 -5.60
CA ILE A 62 -1.81 8.75 -7.04
C ILE A 62 -3.25 8.37 -7.40
N LYS A 63 -3.89 9.15 -8.27
CA LYS A 63 -5.25 8.89 -8.76
C LYS A 63 -5.22 7.82 -9.85
N PRO A 64 -6.19 6.89 -9.89
CA PRO A 64 -6.25 5.87 -10.93
C PRO A 64 -6.52 6.48 -12.31
N ASP A 65 -5.99 5.85 -13.35
CA ASP A 65 -6.37 6.13 -14.73
C ASP A 65 -7.70 5.45 -15.05
N ARG A 66 -8.50 6.06 -15.94
CA ARG A 66 -9.74 5.42 -16.44
C ARG A 66 -9.49 4.85 -17.82
N ILE A 67 -9.32 3.54 -17.90
CA ILE A 67 -9.05 2.82 -19.14
C ILE A 67 -10.28 2.03 -19.60
N PRO A 68 -10.42 1.72 -20.91
CA PRO A 68 -11.41 0.76 -21.37
C PRO A 68 -11.20 -0.59 -20.68
N ASP A 69 -12.31 -1.21 -20.29
CA ASP A 69 -12.31 -2.52 -19.64
C ASP A 69 -11.60 -3.56 -20.55
N PRO A 70 -10.51 -4.20 -20.07
CA PRO A 70 -9.77 -5.17 -20.86
C PRO A 70 -10.58 -6.42 -21.21
N SER A 71 -11.74 -6.66 -20.58
CA SER A 71 -12.68 -7.71 -20.98
C SER A 71 -13.48 -7.39 -22.25
N GLY A 72 -13.35 -6.18 -22.79
CA GLY A 72 -14.07 -5.74 -23.98
C GLY A 72 -15.51 -5.29 -23.71
N SER A 73 -15.91 -5.12 -22.44
CA SER A 73 -17.26 -4.69 -22.06
C SER A 73 -17.64 -3.27 -22.50
N GLY A 74 -16.68 -2.50 -23.02
CA GLY A 74 -16.84 -1.10 -23.42
C GLY A 74 -16.95 -0.11 -22.25
N LYS A 75 -17.02 -0.61 -21.01
CA LYS A 75 -17.04 0.22 -19.80
C LYS A 75 -15.65 0.78 -19.51
N LYS A 76 -15.57 1.90 -18.80
CA LYS A 76 -14.29 2.41 -18.29
C LYS A 76 -14.09 1.91 -16.86
N VAL A 77 -12.93 1.32 -16.59
CA VAL A 77 -12.52 0.84 -15.27
C VAL A 77 -11.34 1.65 -14.75
N GLU A 78 -11.21 1.71 -13.42
CA GLU A 78 -10.07 2.32 -12.76
C GLU A 78 -8.86 1.38 -12.83
N ASP A 79 -7.75 1.86 -13.37
CA ASP A 79 -6.49 1.14 -13.42
C ASP A 79 -5.41 1.90 -12.67
N PHE A 80 -4.78 1.20 -11.72
CA PHE A 80 -3.58 1.67 -11.05
C PHE A 80 -2.32 1.09 -11.68
N TRP A 81 -2.40 0.02 -12.50
CA TRP A 81 -1.20 -0.69 -12.95
C TRP A 81 -0.32 0.15 -13.88
N GLY A 82 -0.93 0.94 -14.78
CA GLY A 82 -0.20 1.87 -15.62
C GLY A 82 0.66 2.85 -14.82
N LEU A 83 0.14 3.36 -13.71
CA LEU A 83 0.79 4.31 -12.82
C LEU A 83 1.76 3.64 -11.85
N ALA A 84 1.39 2.47 -11.34
CA ALA A 84 2.24 1.61 -10.52
C ALA A 84 3.55 1.27 -11.23
N LYS A 85 3.52 0.98 -12.55
CA LYS A 85 4.75 0.75 -13.32
C LYS A 85 5.68 1.96 -13.40
N LYS A 86 5.12 3.18 -13.41
CA LYS A 86 5.92 4.42 -13.35
C LYS A 86 6.57 4.55 -11.97
N LEU A 87 5.80 4.29 -10.92
CA LEU A 87 6.27 4.31 -9.53
C LEU A 87 7.37 3.26 -9.27
N LEU A 88 7.18 2.02 -9.74
CA LEU A 88 8.19 0.95 -9.69
C LEU A 88 9.43 1.25 -10.54
N GLY A 89 9.34 2.23 -11.45
CA GLY A 89 10.48 2.71 -12.22
C GLY A 89 11.33 3.75 -11.52
N ASP A 90 10.88 4.27 -10.38
CA ASP A 90 11.65 5.21 -9.57
C ASP A 90 12.79 4.46 -8.87
N MET A 91 14.03 4.93 -9.06
CA MET A 91 15.22 4.37 -8.40
C MET A 91 15.13 4.47 -6.87
N LYS A 92 14.37 5.46 -6.37
CA LYS A 92 14.12 5.67 -4.95
C LYS A 92 12.83 5.01 -4.46
N PHE A 93 12.20 4.14 -5.25
CA PHE A 93 10.92 3.53 -4.87
C PHE A 93 10.97 2.89 -3.48
N LEU A 94 11.91 1.96 -3.25
CA LEU A 94 12.07 1.28 -1.96
C LEU A 94 12.36 2.27 -0.83
N GLN A 95 13.31 3.19 -1.05
CA GLN A 95 13.62 4.26 -0.09
C GLN A 95 12.36 5.07 0.27
N SER A 96 11.53 5.39 -0.72
CA SER A 96 10.29 6.14 -0.52
C SER A 96 9.18 5.37 0.23
N LEU A 97 9.32 4.06 0.40
CA LEU A 97 8.45 3.25 1.27
C LEU A 97 8.94 3.29 2.71
N HIS A 98 10.26 3.24 2.94
CA HIS A 98 10.86 3.40 4.26
C HIS A 98 10.61 4.81 4.84
N GLU A 99 10.74 5.83 3.99
CA GLU A 99 10.59 7.24 4.38
C GLU A 99 9.12 7.73 4.38
N TYR A 100 8.15 6.85 4.09
CA TYR A 100 6.75 7.25 4.03
C TYR A 100 6.26 7.71 5.41
N ILE A 101 5.78 8.96 5.48
CA ILE A 101 5.26 9.57 6.70
C ILE A 101 3.91 8.94 7.05
N LYS A 102 3.88 8.15 8.12
CA LYS A 102 2.73 7.33 8.53
C LYS A 102 1.72 8.08 9.40
N ASP A 103 2.15 9.18 10.02
CA ASP A 103 1.34 9.94 10.98
C ASP A 103 0.34 10.91 10.33
N ASN A 104 0.48 11.16 9.03
CA ASN A 104 -0.36 12.12 8.30
C ASN A 104 -0.99 11.51 7.05
N ILE A 105 -1.55 10.30 7.19
CA ILE A 105 -2.30 9.65 6.13
C ILE A 105 -3.72 10.25 6.10
N PRO A 106 -4.19 10.78 4.97
CA PRO A 106 -5.56 11.27 4.85
C PRO A 106 -6.61 10.20 5.21
N VAL A 107 -7.63 10.60 5.98
CA VAL A 107 -8.70 9.70 6.46
C VAL A 107 -9.43 8.97 5.32
N ASN A 108 -9.60 9.64 4.18
CA ASN A 108 -10.19 9.03 2.99
C ASN A 108 -9.33 7.87 2.46
N TYR A 109 -8.01 7.95 2.53
CA TYR A 109 -7.13 6.85 2.14
C TYR A 109 -7.21 5.71 3.14
N MET A 110 -7.20 6.00 4.45
CA MET A 110 -7.38 4.97 5.49
C MET A 110 -8.71 4.22 5.33
N SER A 111 -9.79 4.92 5.02
CA SER A 111 -11.11 4.31 4.79
C SER A 111 -11.09 3.38 3.57
N VAL A 112 -10.46 3.79 2.46
CA VAL A 112 -10.32 2.94 1.28
C VAL A 112 -9.43 1.73 1.57
N MET A 113 -8.33 1.92 2.33
CA MET A 113 -7.46 0.83 2.77
C MET A 113 -8.21 -0.22 3.57
N HIS A 114 -8.98 0.24 4.55
CA HIS A 114 -9.70 -0.63 5.45
C HIS A 114 -10.74 -1.47 4.70
N ASN A 115 -11.54 -0.81 3.85
CA ASN A 115 -12.68 -1.44 3.19
C ASN A 115 -12.31 -2.32 2.00
N LYS A 116 -11.20 -2.04 1.32
CA LYS A 116 -10.85 -2.67 0.04
C LYS A 116 -9.64 -3.59 0.11
N TYR A 117 -8.74 -3.41 1.08
CA TYR A 117 -7.46 -4.09 1.11
C TYR A 117 -7.22 -4.91 2.38
N THR A 118 -7.58 -4.42 3.58
CA THR A 118 -7.39 -5.21 4.82
C THR A 118 -8.47 -6.25 5.09
N THR A 119 -9.64 -6.11 4.46
CA THR A 119 -10.72 -7.11 4.50
C THR A 119 -10.57 -8.19 3.42
N ASN A 120 -9.57 -8.07 2.55
CA ASN A 120 -9.31 -9.06 1.52
C ASN A 120 -8.56 -10.25 2.14
N PRO A 121 -9.08 -11.50 2.04
CA PRO A 121 -8.43 -12.67 2.61
C PRO A 121 -7.20 -13.16 1.83
N ASP A 122 -6.98 -12.62 0.62
CA ASP A 122 -5.82 -12.87 -0.26
C ASP A 122 -4.71 -11.82 -0.10
#